data_AF-W2TJR6-F1
#
_entry.id   AF-W2TJR6-F1
#
_cell.length_a   1.000
_cell.length_b   1.000
_cell.length_c   1.000
_cell.angle_alpha   90.00
_cell.angle_beta   90.00
_cell.angle_gamma   90.00
#
_symmetry.space_group_name_H-M   'P 1'
#
loop_
_entity.id
_entity.type
_entity.pdbx_description
1 polymer ?
#
loop_
_entity_poly.entity_id
_entity_poly.type
_entity_poly.pdbx_seq_one_letter_code
_entity_poly.pdbx_strand_id
1 'polypeptide(L)'
;MEAALNGLENTVKQQTTKEAVSQAKEAVKALSASENVSLPYVREKCLAAFELAFDKGNDKAAHYAVEGVQLLVEMVCSVELRVSLQEVDECLELCMRVFGCTREESARVSARAAVSQSITAYCCNRYAAGEESQNFLSVYLDVTKLLESYTAKLDQLTVSADQSVIVFDAVNALLSAQPLSVQRHAPLVNLLWEKLCPLMIRLLGVPDKNVSVAQTISAEEPLGQGQMGKFTLSPAVVANPEATRVLYQILEQLIRIMAGIPSVNSVLEALFHKAFLFPKIEQRTEAIKIIKKVGEFKSSALN
;
A
#
# COMPACT_ATOMS: atom_id res chain seq x y z
N MET A 1 20.01 -11.04 -11.16
CA MET A 1 20.74 -10.26 -10.13
C MET A 1 22.08 -9.74 -10.62
N GLU A 2 22.93 -10.59 -11.20
CA GLU A 2 24.20 -10.14 -11.75
C GLU A 2 24.05 -9.05 -12.82
N ALA A 3 23.06 -9.15 -13.72
CA ALA A 3 22.80 -8.14 -14.76
C ALA A 3 22.52 -6.74 -14.17
N ALA A 4 21.59 -6.64 -13.21
CA ALA A 4 21.28 -5.40 -12.51
C ALA A 4 22.50 -4.82 -11.78
N LEU A 5 23.27 -5.65 -11.06
CA LEU A 5 24.47 -5.21 -10.35
C LEU A 5 25.59 -4.76 -11.30
N ASN A 6 25.78 -5.46 -12.42
CA ASN A 6 26.73 -5.05 -13.48
C ASN A 6 26.32 -3.70 -14.11
N GLY A 7 25.02 -3.48 -14.30
CA GLY A 7 24.49 -2.20 -14.75
C GLY A 7 24.74 -1.06 -13.76
N LEU A 8 24.52 -1.32 -12.47
CA LEU A 8 24.79 -0.35 -11.40
C LEU A 8 26.27 0.02 -11.30
N GLU A 9 27.18 -0.96 -11.38
CA GLU A 9 28.63 -0.70 -11.32
C GLU A 9 29.10 0.29 -12.40
N ASN A 10 28.54 0.16 -13.62
CA ASN A 10 28.87 1.02 -14.75
C ASN A 10 28.23 2.41 -14.68
N THR A 11 27.16 2.58 -13.91
CA THR A 11 26.40 3.83 -13.83
C THR A 11 26.73 4.65 -12.59
N VAL A 12 27.20 4.02 -11.52
CA VAL A 12 27.49 4.70 -10.27
C VAL A 12 28.90 5.28 -10.25
N LYS A 13 29.01 6.55 -9.85
CA LYS A 13 30.29 7.28 -9.80
C LYS A 13 30.96 7.25 -8.44
N GLN A 14 30.19 7.03 -7.37
CA GLN A 14 30.70 7.13 -6.00
C GLN A 14 31.37 5.87 -5.54
N GLN A 15 32.51 6.04 -4.87
CA GLN A 15 33.35 4.94 -4.44
C GLN A 15 32.64 4.02 -3.43
N THR A 16 31.92 4.59 -2.46
CA THR A 16 31.16 3.83 -1.46
C THR A 16 30.08 2.95 -2.08
N THR A 17 29.33 3.46 -3.05
CA THR A 17 28.30 2.68 -3.74
C THR A 17 28.93 1.63 -4.66
N LYS A 18 30.06 1.92 -5.33
CA LYS A 18 30.80 0.93 -6.11
C LYS A 18 31.28 -0.24 -5.25
N GLU A 19 31.79 0.05 -4.06
CA GLU A 19 32.19 -0.97 -3.09
C GLU A 19 31.02 -1.85 -2.66
N ALA A 20 29.86 -1.24 -2.36
CA ALA A 20 28.66 -1.99 -2.01
C ALA A 20 28.16 -2.88 -3.16
N VAL A 21 28.14 -2.36 -4.40
CA VAL A 21 27.79 -3.14 -5.60
C VAL A 21 28.76 -4.29 -5.83
N SER A 22 30.07 -4.09 -5.60
CA SER A 22 31.07 -5.16 -5.70
C SER A 22 30.82 -6.26 -4.66
N GLN A 23 30.57 -5.89 -3.40
CA GLN A 23 30.26 -6.85 -2.33
C GLN A 23 28.98 -7.66 -2.65
N ALA A 24 27.95 -6.99 -3.17
CA ALA A 24 26.72 -7.66 -3.59
C ALA A 24 26.99 -8.66 -4.73
N LYS A 25 27.81 -8.30 -5.72
CA LYS A 25 28.17 -9.20 -6.82
C LYS A 25 28.92 -10.42 -6.34
N GLU A 26 29.88 -10.25 -5.42
CA GLU A 26 30.62 -11.35 -4.83
C GLU A 26 29.68 -12.30 -4.07
N ALA A 27 28.75 -11.75 -3.28
CA ALA A 27 27.78 -12.56 -2.55
C ALA A 27 26.87 -13.37 -3.49
N VAL A 28 26.38 -12.76 -4.58
CA VAL A 28 25.55 -13.43 -5.59
C VAL A 28 26.33 -14.53 -6.33
N LYS A 29 27.59 -14.27 -6.68
CA LYS A 29 28.47 -15.26 -7.32
C LYS A 29 28.78 -16.44 -6.40
N ALA A 30 29.05 -16.17 -5.13
CA ALA A 30 29.32 -17.22 -4.15
C ALA A 30 28.09 -18.12 -3.96
N LEU A 31 26.88 -17.52 -3.94
CA LEU A 31 25.63 -18.27 -3.91
C LEU A 31 25.42 -19.12 -5.17
N SER A 32 25.68 -18.59 -6.36
CA SER A 32 25.54 -19.34 -7.62
C SER A 32 26.58 -20.45 -7.78
N ALA A 33 27.76 -20.26 -7.19
CA ALA A 33 28.84 -21.25 -7.12
C ALA A 33 28.58 -22.34 -6.06
N SER A 34 27.44 -22.34 -5.37
CA SER A 34 27.12 -23.25 -4.27
C SER A 34 28.15 -23.21 -3.13
N GLU A 35 28.84 -22.08 -2.94
CA GLU A 35 29.64 -21.85 -1.76
C GLU A 35 28.72 -21.74 -0.53
N ASN A 36 29.25 -21.99 0.68
CA ASN A 36 28.52 -21.92 1.95
C ASN A 36 28.18 -20.47 2.33
N VAL A 37 27.45 -19.76 1.46
CA VAL A 37 26.97 -18.41 1.67
C VAL A 37 25.49 -18.47 1.97
N SER A 38 25.11 -17.93 3.13
CA SER A 38 23.70 -17.87 3.52
C SER A 38 22.94 -16.90 2.61
N LEU A 39 21.75 -17.28 2.15
CA LEU A 39 20.91 -16.39 1.34
C LEU A 39 20.53 -15.07 2.05
N PRO A 40 20.34 -15.02 3.39
CA PRO A 40 20.19 -13.76 4.13
C PRO A 40 21.37 -12.79 3.92
N TYR A 41 22.60 -13.29 3.92
CA TYR A 41 23.79 -12.47 3.65
C TYR A 41 23.76 -11.87 2.24
N VAL A 42 23.39 -12.66 1.24
CA VAL A 42 23.26 -12.17 -0.16
C VAL A 42 22.20 -11.08 -0.25
N ARG A 43 21.07 -11.28 0.42
CA ARG A 43 19.97 -10.31 0.49
C ARG A 43 20.42 -9.00 1.11
N GLU A 44 21.08 -9.05 2.27
CA GLU A 44 21.60 -7.87 2.98
C GLU A 44 22.57 -7.07 2.10
N LYS A 45 23.54 -7.74 1.46
CA LYS A 45 24.50 -7.06 0.57
C LYS A 45 23.84 -6.42 -0.63
N CYS A 46 22.86 -7.10 -1.22
CA CYS A 46 22.14 -6.55 -2.36
C CYS A 46 21.26 -5.39 -1.96
N LEU A 47 20.55 -5.48 -0.82
CA LEU A 47 19.75 -4.39 -0.28
C LEU A 47 20.62 -3.15 -0.06
N ALA A 48 21.75 -3.28 0.65
CA ALA A 48 22.68 -2.17 0.89
C ALA A 48 23.21 -1.53 -0.42
N ALA A 49 23.53 -2.35 -1.43
CA ALA A 49 23.96 -1.85 -2.73
C ALA A 49 22.86 -1.04 -3.43
N PHE A 50 21.63 -1.55 -3.43
CA PHE A 50 20.48 -0.86 -4.02
C PHE A 50 20.12 0.42 -3.25
N GLU A 51 20.14 0.38 -1.92
CA GLU A 51 19.91 1.57 -1.09
C GLU A 51 20.88 2.70 -1.45
N LEU A 52 22.17 2.40 -1.50
CA LEU A 52 23.22 3.37 -1.86
C LEU A 52 23.14 3.83 -3.32
N ALA A 53 22.66 2.96 -4.22
CA ALA A 53 22.49 3.31 -5.63
C ALA A 53 21.32 4.29 -5.84
N PHE A 54 20.24 4.15 -5.07
CA PHE A 54 19.03 4.95 -5.24
C PHE A 54 18.98 6.19 -4.35
N ASP A 55 19.82 6.29 -3.31
CA ASP A 55 19.89 7.45 -2.41
C ASP A 55 20.23 8.78 -3.13
N LYS A 56 20.78 8.74 -4.36
CA LYS A 56 21.30 9.93 -5.06
C LYS A 56 20.61 10.31 -6.36
N GLY A 57 19.42 9.77 -6.63
CA GLY A 57 18.58 10.22 -7.77
C GLY A 57 19.28 10.15 -9.12
N ASN A 58 20.15 9.15 -9.33
CA ASN A 58 20.82 8.97 -10.61
C ASN A 58 19.83 8.38 -11.62
N ASP A 59 19.27 9.21 -12.50
CA ASP A 59 18.31 8.77 -13.52
C ASP A 59 18.82 7.60 -14.39
N LYS A 60 20.15 7.47 -14.57
CA LYS A 60 20.75 6.33 -15.30
C LYS A 60 20.72 5.02 -14.53
N ALA A 61 20.62 5.08 -13.21
CA ALA A 61 20.46 3.90 -12.36
C ALA A 61 18.99 3.43 -12.29
N ALA A 62 18.02 4.26 -12.72
CA ALA A 62 16.59 3.94 -12.65
C ALA A 62 16.20 2.71 -13.48
N HIS A 63 16.77 2.54 -14.67
CA HIS A 63 16.51 1.36 -15.51
C HIS A 63 16.96 0.06 -14.81
N TYR A 64 18.07 0.10 -14.05
CA TYR A 64 18.54 -1.04 -13.27
C TYR A 64 17.81 -1.18 -11.92
N ALA A 65 17.06 -0.15 -11.51
CA ALA A 65 16.19 -0.21 -10.34
C ALA A 65 15.02 -1.16 -10.54
N VAL A 66 14.43 -1.20 -11.74
CA VAL A 66 13.35 -2.15 -12.07
C VAL A 66 13.81 -3.59 -11.84
N GLU A 67 14.92 -3.98 -12.47
CA GLU A 67 15.47 -5.33 -12.33
C GLU A 67 15.87 -5.62 -10.88
N GLY A 68 16.52 -4.67 -10.22
CA GLY A 68 16.96 -4.80 -8.83
C GLY A 68 15.80 -5.01 -7.85
N VAL A 69 14.76 -4.17 -7.95
CA VAL A 69 13.55 -4.24 -7.13
C VAL A 69 12.82 -5.56 -7.38
N GLN A 70 12.68 -5.99 -8.62
CA GLN A 70 11.98 -7.24 -8.95
C GLN A 70 12.70 -8.48 -8.38
N LEU A 71 14.03 -8.49 -8.39
CA LEU A 71 14.81 -9.57 -7.79
C LEU A 71 14.79 -9.53 -6.25
N LEU A 72 14.78 -8.34 -5.64
CA LEU A 72 14.56 -8.22 -4.20
C LEU A 72 13.21 -8.81 -3.80
N VAL A 73 12.16 -8.56 -4.57
CA VAL A 73 10.82 -9.15 -4.38
C VAL A 73 10.91 -10.66 -4.48
N GLU A 74 11.54 -11.24 -5.52
CA GLU A 74 11.70 -12.68 -5.64
C GLU A 74 12.37 -13.30 -4.39
N MET A 75 13.38 -12.64 -3.84
CA MET A 75 14.06 -13.09 -2.62
C MET A 75 13.20 -12.95 -1.35
N VAL A 76 12.33 -11.95 -1.27
CA VAL A 76 11.43 -11.70 -0.13
C VAL A 76 10.16 -12.57 -0.20
N CYS A 77 9.69 -12.86 -1.41
CA CYS A 77 8.51 -13.66 -1.67
C CYS A 77 8.76 -15.18 -1.63
N SER A 78 10.03 -15.62 -1.57
CA SER A 78 10.36 -17.04 -1.54
C SER A 78 9.78 -17.75 -0.31
N VAL A 79 9.11 -18.87 -0.56
CA VAL A 79 8.45 -19.70 0.47
C VAL A 79 9.46 -20.51 1.29
N GLU A 80 10.62 -20.81 0.70
CA GLU A 80 11.67 -21.61 1.33
C GLU A 80 12.42 -20.84 2.43
N LEU A 81 12.32 -19.50 2.41
CA LEU A 81 13.04 -18.63 3.30
C LEU A 81 12.08 -17.96 4.27
N ARG A 82 12.33 -18.14 5.57
CA ARG A 82 11.64 -17.37 6.60
C ARG A 82 12.17 -15.94 6.58
N VAL A 83 11.40 -15.04 5.99
CA VAL A 83 11.69 -13.60 6.01
C VAL A 83 11.15 -12.98 7.30
N SER A 84 11.97 -12.18 7.96
CA SER A 84 11.60 -11.41 9.15
C SER A 84 10.74 -10.19 8.78
N LEU A 85 10.04 -9.62 9.76
CA LEU A 85 9.29 -8.37 9.55
C LEU A 85 10.22 -7.21 9.15
N GLN A 86 11.42 -7.16 9.75
CA GLN A 86 12.39 -6.10 9.50
C GLN A 86 12.85 -6.10 8.04
N GLU A 87 13.19 -7.27 7.50
CA GLU A 87 13.63 -7.38 6.09
C GLU A 87 12.51 -6.97 5.12
N VAL A 88 11.25 -7.28 5.44
CA VAL A 88 10.11 -6.82 4.64
C VAL A 88 10.00 -5.30 4.72
N ASP A 89 10.04 -4.71 5.91
CA ASP A 89 9.93 -3.25 6.08
C ASP A 89 11.05 -2.50 5.34
N GLU A 90 12.29 -2.98 5.42
CA GLU A 90 13.42 -2.40 4.69
C GLU A 90 13.23 -2.51 3.16
N CYS A 91 12.71 -3.64 2.66
CA CYS A 91 12.37 -3.80 1.25
C CYS A 91 11.28 -2.82 0.80
N LEU A 92 10.24 -2.63 1.63
CA LEU A 92 9.15 -1.69 1.35
C LEU A 92 9.64 -0.25 1.33
N GLU A 93 10.45 0.16 2.30
CA GLU A 93 11.04 1.50 2.34
C GLU A 93 11.98 1.76 1.15
N LEU A 94 12.75 0.76 0.71
CA LEU A 94 13.55 0.88 -0.50
C LEU A 94 12.67 1.06 -1.76
N CYS A 95 11.57 0.30 -1.89
CA CYS A 95 10.63 0.47 -2.99
C CYS A 95 10.00 1.87 -3.00
N MET A 96 9.59 2.37 -1.83
CA MET A 96 9.07 3.74 -1.67
C MET A 96 10.11 4.80 -2.04
N ARG A 97 11.39 4.59 -1.69
CA ARG A 97 12.50 5.46 -2.07
C ARG A 97 12.73 5.46 -3.58
N VAL A 98 12.78 4.28 -4.21
CA VAL A 98 12.90 4.15 -5.67
C VAL A 98 11.78 4.90 -6.38
N PHE A 99 10.53 4.70 -5.93
CA PHE A 99 9.37 5.41 -6.47
C PHE A 99 9.51 6.94 -6.36
N GLY A 100 9.98 7.44 -5.21
CA GLY A 100 10.15 8.88 -4.96
C GLY A 100 11.31 9.52 -5.73
N CYS A 101 12.38 8.78 -6.02
CA CYS A 101 13.58 9.29 -6.66
C CYS A 101 13.59 9.17 -8.19
N THR A 102 12.79 8.27 -8.77
CA THR A 102 12.72 8.08 -10.24
C THR A 102 11.57 8.86 -10.87
N ARG A 103 11.79 9.31 -12.12
CA ARG A 103 10.74 9.83 -13.02
C ARG A 103 10.30 8.81 -14.07
N GLU A 104 10.98 7.66 -14.14
CA GLU A 104 10.69 6.62 -15.10
C GLU A 104 9.43 5.84 -14.65
N GLU A 105 8.39 5.85 -15.49
CA GLU A 105 7.10 5.25 -15.13
C GLU A 105 7.19 3.73 -14.94
N SER A 106 8.00 3.04 -15.73
CA SER A 106 8.30 1.60 -15.56
C SER A 106 8.88 1.28 -14.17
N ALA A 107 9.80 2.10 -13.68
CA ALA A 107 10.41 1.97 -12.36
C ALA A 107 9.40 2.26 -11.24
N ARG A 108 8.54 3.26 -11.43
CA ARG A 108 7.45 3.57 -10.49
C ARG A 108 6.45 2.41 -10.40
N VAL A 109 5.99 1.89 -11.54
CA VAL A 109 5.06 0.76 -11.61
C VAL A 109 5.69 -0.50 -11.00
N SER A 110 6.98 -0.78 -11.29
CA SER A 110 7.71 -1.90 -10.70
C SER A 110 7.80 -1.78 -9.18
N ALA A 111 8.15 -0.61 -8.65
CA ALA A 111 8.22 -0.36 -7.20
C ALA A 111 6.86 -0.53 -6.50
N ARG A 112 5.77 -0.07 -7.13
CA ARG A 112 4.40 -0.28 -6.60
C ARG A 112 3.98 -1.75 -6.60
N ALA A 113 4.29 -2.47 -7.67
CA ALA A 113 4.04 -3.90 -7.77
C ALA A 113 4.84 -4.67 -6.72
N ALA A 114 6.10 -4.30 -6.52
CA ALA A 114 6.99 -4.88 -5.52
C ALA A 114 6.45 -4.74 -4.10
N VAL A 115 5.99 -3.54 -3.72
CA VAL A 115 5.34 -3.31 -2.41
C VAL A 115 4.17 -4.26 -2.20
N SER A 116 3.26 -4.33 -3.19
CA SER A 116 2.06 -5.17 -3.09
C SER A 116 2.41 -6.67 -3.03
N GLN A 117 3.36 -7.12 -3.85
CA GLN A 117 3.79 -8.51 -3.91
C GLN A 117 4.52 -8.94 -2.64
N SER A 118 5.47 -8.13 -2.13
CA SER A 118 6.22 -8.42 -0.91
C SER A 118 5.30 -8.58 0.30
N ILE A 119 4.33 -7.67 0.49
CA ILE A 119 3.35 -7.75 1.59
C ILE A 119 2.46 -8.99 1.45
N THR A 120 1.90 -9.19 0.25
CA THR A 120 0.97 -10.30 0.01
C THR A 120 1.67 -11.63 0.22
N ALA A 121 2.86 -11.82 -0.36
CA ALA A 121 3.64 -13.04 -0.21
C ALA A 121 4.05 -13.27 1.25
N TYR A 122 4.50 -12.23 1.95
CA TYR A 122 4.84 -12.33 3.37
C TYR A 122 3.68 -12.86 4.21
N CYS A 123 2.48 -12.28 4.05
CA CYS A 123 1.29 -12.72 4.76
C CYS A 123 0.89 -14.14 4.36
N CYS A 124 0.77 -14.40 3.05
CA CYS A 124 0.34 -15.69 2.52
C CYS A 124 1.28 -16.82 2.92
N ASN A 125 2.60 -16.64 2.81
CA ASN A 125 3.59 -17.65 3.18
C ASN A 125 3.51 -17.99 4.67
N ARG A 126 3.27 -16.99 5.53
CA ARG A 126 3.13 -17.23 6.97
C ARG A 126 1.78 -17.84 7.36
N TYR A 127 0.70 -17.51 6.66
CA TYR A 127 -0.57 -18.20 6.81
C TYR A 127 -0.48 -19.66 6.35
N ALA A 128 0.18 -19.92 5.22
CA ALA A 128 0.37 -21.27 4.68
C ALA A 128 1.30 -22.13 5.56
N ALA A 129 2.29 -21.52 6.21
CA ALA A 129 3.19 -22.20 7.14
C ALA A 129 2.54 -22.56 8.49
N GLY A 130 1.29 -22.15 8.75
CA GLY A 130 0.64 -22.33 10.04
C GLY A 130 -0.63 -23.19 10.01
N GLU A 131 -0.56 -24.40 10.58
CA GLU A 131 -1.75 -25.13 11.05
C GLU A 131 -2.18 -24.71 12.47
N GLU A 132 -1.40 -23.86 13.17
CA GLU A 132 -1.67 -23.44 14.55
C GLU A 132 -2.08 -21.96 14.68
N SER A 133 -3.05 -21.69 15.54
CA SER A 133 -3.63 -20.34 15.79
C SER A 133 -2.61 -19.27 16.22
N GLN A 134 -1.43 -19.68 16.72
CA GLN A 134 -0.34 -18.78 17.13
C GLN A 134 0.35 -18.09 15.93
N ASN A 135 0.42 -18.75 14.77
CA ASN A 135 1.03 -18.16 13.57
C ASN A 135 0.14 -17.09 12.93
N PHE A 136 -1.18 -17.21 13.06
CA PHE A 136 -2.11 -16.16 12.64
C PHE A 136 -1.96 -14.92 13.53
N LEU A 137 -1.84 -15.11 14.84
CA LEU A 137 -1.66 -14.00 15.78
C LEU A 137 -0.38 -13.21 15.51
N SER A 138 0.74 -13.87 15.26
CA SER A 138 2.00 -13.17 14.94
C SER A 138 1.90 -12.36 13.65
N VAL A 139 1.26 -12.90 12.61
CA VAL A 139 1.00 -12.15 11.36
C VAL A 139 0.10 -10.95 11.63
N TYR A 140 -0.95 -11.09 12.44
CA TYR A 140 -1.83 -9.96 12.77
C TYR A 140 -1.10 -8.85 13.54
N LEU A 141 -0.20 -9.20 14.46
CA LEU A 141 0.63 -8.22 15.18
C LEU A 141 1.58 -7.49 14.23
N ASP A 142 2.24 -8.23 13.34
CA ASP A 142 3.17 -7.68 12.34
C ASP A 142 2.43 -6.74 11.37
N VAL A 143 1.26 -7.15 10.87
CA VAL A 143 0.39 -6.33 10.02
C VAL A 143 -0.11 -5.10 10.76
N THR A 144 -0.51 -5.22 12.03
CA THR A 144 -0.97 -4.07 12.83
C THR A 144 0.14 -3.03 12.94
N LYS A 145 1.38 -3.47 13.20
CA LYS A 145 2.55 -2.58 13.31
C LYS A 145 2.85 -1.85 11.99
N LEU A 146 2.90 -2.58 10.87
CA LEU A 146 3.14 -1.97 9.56
C LEU A 146 2.02 -1.01 9.16
N LEU A 147 0.77 -1.42 9.38
CA LEU A 147 -0.40 -0.62 9.05
C LEU A 147 -0.43 0.68 9.87
N GLU A 148 -0.05 0.63 11.14
CA GLU A 148 0.07 1.82 11.98
C GLU A 148 1.14 2.79 11.44
N SER A 149 2.32 2.26 11.09
CA SER A 149 3.41 3.04 10.50
C SER A 149 2.98 3.74 9.19
N TYR A 150 2.39 2.99 8.25
CA TYR A 150 1.97 3.57 6.97
C TYR A 150 0.73 4.45 7.07
N THR A 151 -0.16 4.20 8.03
CA THR A 151 -1.26 5.12 8.35
C THR A 151 -0.71 6.46 8.84
N ALA A 152 0.30 6.44 9.72
CA ALA A 152 0.96 7.67 10.18
C ALA A 152 1.72 8.38 9.04
N LYS A 153 2.37 7.63 8.14
CA LYS A 153 3.03 8.17 6.95
C LYS A 153 2.03 8.85 6.02
N LEU A 154 0.87 8.23 5.76
CA LEU A 154 -0.22 8.84 4.99
C LEU A 154 -0.84 10.07 5.66
N ASP A 155 -0.90 10.09 6.99
CA ASP A 155 -1.42 11.24 7.72
C ASP A 155 -0.55 12.49 7.53
N GLN A 156 0.77 12.30 7.43
CA GLN A 156 1.75 13.35 7.18
C GLN A 156 1.85 13.79 5.71
N LEU A 157 1.54 12.88 4.78
CA LEU A 157 1.57 13.17 3.34
C LEU A 157 0.31 13.92 2.92
N THR A 158 0.48 14.97 2.11
CA THR A 158 -0.67 15.53 1.38
C THR A 158 -1.11 14.51 0.31
N VAL A 159 -2.41 14.34 0.10
CA VAL A 159 -2.93 13.38 -0.91
C VAL A 159 -2.45 13.72 -2.33
N SER A 160 -2.04 14.96 -2.55
CA SER A 160 -1.50 15.47 -3.82
C SER A 160 -0.05 15.08 -4.04
N ALA A 161 0.64 14.57 -3.02
CA ALA A 161 2.00 14.09 -3.21
C ALA A 161 1.93 12.81 -4.05
N ASP A 162 2.65 12.78 -5.18
CA ASP A 162 2.78 11.58 -6.02
C ASP A 162 3.21 10.36 -5.19
N GLN A 163 4.03 10.58 -4.15
CA GLN A 163 4.51 9.56 -3.22
C GLN A 163 3.42 8.95 -2.33
N SER A 164 2.23 9.56 -2.23
CA SER A 164 1.13 8.99 -1.45
C SER A 164 0.58 7.70 -2.06
N VAL A 165 0.67 7.54 -3.39
CA VAL A 165 0.12 6.38 -4.11
C VAL A 165 0.75 5.07 -3.64
N ILE A 166 2.08 5.02 -3.54
CA ILE A 166 2.77 3.79 -3.12
C ILE A 166 2.51 3.43 -1.65
N VAL A 167 2.23 4.42 -0.80
CA VAL A 167 1.83 4.17 0.58
C VAL A 167 0.37 3.69 0.64
N PHE A 168 -0.52 4.20 -0.21
CA PHE A 168 -1.86 3.64 -0.38
C PHE A 168 -1.82 2.18 -0.85
N ASP A 169 -0.92 1.83 -1.78
CA ASP A 169 -0.75 0.43 -2.21
C ASP A 169 -0.31 -0.47 -1.06
N ALA A 170 0.64 0.00 -0.23
CA ALA A 170 1.09 -0.74 0.95
C ALA A 170 -0.06 -1.01 1.94
N VAL A 171 -0.83 0.04 2.26
CA VAL A 171 -2.02 -0.08 3.12
C VAL A 171 -3.05 -1.04 2.51
N ASN A 172 -3.34 -0.91 1.22
CA ASN A 172 -4.30 -1.77 0.53
C ASN A 172 -3.85 -3.23 0.51
N ALA A 173 -2.56 -3.51 0.24
CA ALA A 173 -2.00 -4.85 0.25
C ALA A 173 -2.07 -5.49 1.64
N LEU A 174 -1.73 -4.74 2.70
CA LEU A 174 -1.83 -5.20 4.09
C LEU A 174 -3.27 -5.62 4.42
N LEU A 175 -4.26 -4.82 4.05
CA LEU A 175 -5.67 -5.13 4.30
C LEU A 175 -6.16 -6.29 3.44
N SER A 176 -5.81 -6.32 2.16
CA SER A 176 -6.26 -7.34 1.20
C SER A 176 -5.76 -8.73 1.57
N ALA A 177 -4.56 -8.82 2.16
CA ALA A 177 -3.98 -10.09 2.57
C ALA A 177 -4.63 -10.71 3.83
N GLN A 178 -5.51 -9.98 4.54
CA GLN A 178 -6.08 -10.49 5.80
C GLN A 178 -7.27 -11.43 5.57
N PRO A 179 -7.30 -12.62 6.19
CA PRO A 179 -8.50 -13.46 6.24
C PRO A 179 -9.60 -12.81 7.09
N LEU A 180 -10.86 -13.21 6.92
CA LEU A 180 -11.98 -12.65 7.72
C LEU A 180 -11.89 -12.97 9.21
N SER A 181 -11.12 -13.99 9.61
CA SER A 181 -10.84 -14.32 11.01
C SER A 181 -10.12 -13.20 11.77
N VAL A 182 -9.48 -12.24 11.06
CA VAL A 182 -8.86 -11.04 11.64
C VAL A 182 -9.83 -10.17 12.43
N GLN A 183 -11.15 -10.29 12.17
CA GLN A 183 -12.20 -9.56 12.90
C GLN A 183 -12.16 -9.79 14.42
N ARG A 184 -11.58 -10.93 14.87
CA ARG A 184 -11.43 -11.25 16.29
C ARG A 184 -10.20 -10.59 16.93
N HIS A 185 -9.30 -10.04 16.12
CA HIS A 185 -8.08 -9.40 16.59
C HIS A 185 -8.34 -7.92 16.90
N ALA A 186 -8.72 -7.64 18.15
CA ALA A 186 -9.10 -6.30 18.59
C ALA A 186 -8.09 -5.18 18.27
N PRO A 187 -6.76 -5.32 18.46
CA PRO A 187 -5.83 -4.23 18.16
C PRO A 187 -5.85 -3.77 16.68
N LEU A 188 -5.92 -4.70 15.73
CA LEU A 188 -6.03 -4.40 14.30
C LEU A 188 -7.36 -3.71 14.02
N VAL A 189 -8.48 -4.27 14.49
CA VAL A 189 -9.81 -3.67 14.29
C VAL A 189 -9.84 -2.24 14.86
N ASN A 190 -9.30 -2.03 16.06
CA ASN A 190 -9.19 -0.72 16.70
C ASN A 190 -8.38 0.26 15.86
N LEU A 191 -7.22 -0.16 15.35
CA LEU A 191 -6.43 0.66 14.44
C LEU A 191 -7.24 1.08 13.19
N LEU A 192 -8.06 0.18 12.63
CA LEU A 192 -8.89 0.49 11.48
C LEU A 192 -9.91 1.59 11.80
N TRP A 193 -10.74 1.40 12.82
CA TRP A 193 -11.84 2.33 13.07
C TRP A 193 -11.40 3.62 13.80
N GLU A 194 -10.33 3.59 14.60
CA GLU A 194 -9.83 4.76 15.33
C GLU A 194 -8.90 5.64 14.50
N LYS A 195 -8.11 5.06 13.58
CA LYS A 195 -7.10 5.82 12.81
C LYS A 195 -7.36 5.80 11.31
N LEU A 196 -7.45 4.62 10.71
CA LEU A 196 -7.51 4.52 9.25
C LEU A 196 -8.83 5.04 8.67
N CYS A 197 -9.97 4.73 9.29
CA CYS A 197 -11.27 5.21 8.82
C CYS A 197 -11.41 6.73 8.88
N PRO A 198 -11.08 7.41 10.01
CA PRO A 198 -11.04 8.87 10.04
C PRO A 198 -10.10 9.49 9.01
N LEU A 199 -8.91 8.87 8.81
CA LEU A 199 -7.98 9.26 7.77
C LEU A 199 -8.65 9.17 6.39
N MET A 200 -9.22 8.02 6.02
CA MET A 200 -9.94 7.83 4.76
C MET A 200 -11.06 8.85 4.54
N ILE A 201 -11.87 9.14 5.58
CA ILE A 201 -12.92 10.17 5.52
C ILE A 201 -12.33 11.53 5.16
N ARG A 202 -11.22 11.92 5.81
CA ARG A 202 -10.52 13.18 5.57
C ARG A 202 -9.95 13.26 4.15
N LEU A 203 -9.35 12.16 3.66
CA LEU A 203 -8.73 12.12 2.34
C LEU A 203 -9.81 12.16 1.23
N LEU A 204 -10.94 11.48 1.41
CA LEU A 204 -12.08 11.50 0.47
C LEU A 204 -12.78 12.88 0.37
N GLY A 205 -12.43 13.86 1.21
CA GLY A 205 -12.81 15.26 1.02
C GLY A 205 -13.18 15.99 2.32
N VAL A 206 -13.15 17.31 2.26
CA VAL A 206 -13.64 18.22 3.31
C VAL A 206 -14.72 19.10 2.68
N PRO A 207 -15.80 19.45 3.40
CA PRO A 207 -16.84 20.33 2.85
C PRO A 207 -16.22 21.66 2.39
N ASP A 208 -16.62 22.15 1.23
CA ASP A 208 -16.14 23.40 0.66
C ASP A 208 -16.58 24.57 1.56
N LYS A 209 -15.66 25.15 2.34
CA LYS A 209 -15.98 26.21 3.32
C LYS A 209 -16.24 27.58 2.67
N ASN A 210 -16.10 27.70 1.35
CA ASN A 210 -16.21 28.98 0.64
C ASN A 210 -17.61 29.29 0.08
N VAL A 211 -18.66 28.66 0.59
CA VAL A 211 -20.04 29.09 0.32
C VAL A 211 -20.65 29.64 1.60
N SER A 212 -20.58 30.96 1.75
CA SER A 212 -21.52 31.66 2.60
C SER A 212 -22.93 31.23 2.21
N VAL A 213 -23.65 30.69 3.18
CA VAL A 213 -25.04 30.27 3.06
C VAL A 213 -25.88 31.52 2.80
N ALA A 214 -26.02 31.91 1.54
CA ALA A 214 -27.13 32.76 1.13
C ALA A 214 -28.36 31.85 1.06
N GLN A 215 -29.20 31.94 2.09
CA GLN A 215 -30.51 31.32 2.14
C GLN A 215 -31.36 31.85 0.99
N THR A 216 -31.58 31.04 -0.04
CA THR A 216 -32.77 31.14 -0.88
C THR A 216 -33.54 29.84 -0.72
N ILE A 217 -34.45 29.88 0.26
CA ILE A 217 -35.50 28.89 0.42
C ILE A 217 -36.45 29.09 -0.77
N SER A 218 -36.31 28.28 -1.82
CA SER A 218 -37.39 28.03 -2.76
C SER A 218 -37.98 26.68 -2.41
N ALA A 219 -39.19 26.71 -1.87
CA ALA A 219 -40.02 25.54 -1.65
C ALA A 219 -40.38 24.92 -3.01
N GLU A 220 -40.21 23.59 -3.10
CA GLU A 220 -40.52 22.66 -4.21
C GLU A 220 -39.28 21.92 -4.76
N GLU A 221 -38.66 21.09 -3.92
CA GLU A 221 -37.91 19.92 -4.39
C GLU A 221 -38.27 18.70 -3.52
N PRO A 222 -38.44 17.50 -4.11
CA PRO A 222 -38.92 16.33 -3.39
C PRO A 222 -37.91 15.87 -2.33
N LEU A 223 -38.46 15.48 -1.18
CA LEU A 223 -37.75 14.93 -0.03
C LEU A 223 -36.85 13.75 -0.46
N GLY A 224 -35.54 13.99 -0.47
CA GLY A 224 -34.51 13.03 -0.90
C GLY A 224 -33.18 13.69 -1.27
N GLN A 225 -33.19 15.00 -1.55
CA GLN A 225 -32.01 15.79 -1.89
C GLN A 225 -31.32 16.30 -0.60
N GLY A 226 -30.68 15.39 0.13
CA GLY A 226 -29.89 15.76 1.31
C GLY A 226 -28.83 16.78 0.93
N GLN A 227 -29.00 18.02 1.43
CA GLN A 227 -28.01 19.13 1.44
C GLN A 227 -26.83 18.93 0.49
N MET A 228 -27.12 18.93 -0.82
CA MET A 228 -26.16 18.65 -1.89
C MET A 228 -25.31 19.89 -2.20
N GLY A 229 -24.92 20.62 -1.15
CA GLY A 229 -24.06 21.79 -1.21
C GLY A 229 -22.62 21.34 -1.41
N LYS A 230 -22.25 21.10 -2.67
CA LYS A 230 -20.86 21.16 -3.20
C LYS A 230 -19.81 20.47 -2.30
N PHE A 231 -19.92 19.15 -2.13
CA PHE A 231 -18.81 18.32 -1.65
C PHE A 231 -18.08 17.76 -2.86
N THR A 232 -16.79 18.06 -2.98
CA THR A 232 -15.90 17.49 -4.00
C THR A 232 -14.87 16.62 -3.28
N LEU A 233 -14.44 15.53 -3.94
CA LEU A 233 -13.19 14.88 -3.54
C LEU A 233 -12.13 15.98 -3.40
N SER A 234 -11.24 15.86 -2.42
CA SER A 234 -10.16 16.84 -2.25
C SER A 234 -9.50 17.08 -3.62
N PRO A 235 -9.28 18.34 -4.05
CA PRO A 235 -8.67 18.63 -5.36
C PRO A 235 -7.36 17.86 -5.59
N ALA A 236 -6.66 17.57 -4.50
CA ALA A 236 -5.48 16.72 -4.43
C ALA A 236 -5.71 15.25 -4.86
N VAL A 237 -6.84 14.64 -4.46
CA VAL A 237 -7.26 13.29 -4.87
C VAL A 237 -7.67 13.29 -6.33
N VAL A 238 -8.43 14.29 -6.76
CA VAL A 238 -8.92 14.40 -8.14
C VAL A 238 -7.77 14.55 -9.15
N ALA A 239 -6.69 15.22 -8.74
CA ALA A 239 -5.48 15.36 -9.56
C ALA A 239 -4.72 14.05 -9.76
N ASN A 240 -4.93 13.03 -8.91
CA ASN A 240 -4.26 11.73 -9.00
C ASN A 240 -5.29 10.58 -9.14
N PRO A 241 -5.61 10.17 -10.38
CA PRO A 241 -6.61 9.12 -10.62
C PRO A 241 -6.18 7.75 -10.06
N GLU A 242 -4.87 7.50 -9.95
CA GLU A 242 -4.35 6.26 -9.39
C GLU A 242 -4.55 6.20 -7.87
N ALA A 243 -4.19 7.28 -7.16
CA ALA A 243 -4.46 7.41 -5.73
C ALA A 243 -5.95 7.21 -5.44
N THR A 244 -6.82 7.82 -6.26
CA THR A 244 -8.27 7.66 -6.15
C THR A 244 -8.69 6.20 -6.28
N ARG A 245 -8.18 5.46 -7.28
CA ARG A 245 -8.51 4.04 -7.45
C ARG A 245 -8.11 3.23 -6.21
N VAL A 246 -6.89 3.43 -5.70
CA VAL A 246 -6.40 2.65 -4.55
C VAL A 246 -7.15 3.02 -3.26
N LEU A 247 -7.51 4.29 -3.07
CA LEU A 247 -8.39 4.72 -1.97
C LEU A 247 -9.72 3.95 -1.94
N TYR A 248 -10.34 3.77 -3.10
CA TYR A 248 -11.56 2.98 -3.22
C TYR A 248 -11.33 1.48 -2.98
N GLN A 249 -10.16 0.94 -3.34
CA GLN A 249 -9.78 -0.44 -2.99
C GLN A 249 -9.60 -0.60 -1.48
N ILE A 250 -8.98 0.36 -0.79
CA ILE A 250 -8.86 0.37 0.67
C ILE A 250 -10.27 0.37 1.30
N LEU A 251 -11.17 1.21 0.80
CA LEU A 251 -12.57 1.23 1.25
C LEU A 251 -13.25 -0.14 1.06
N GLU A 252 -13.06 -0.80 -0.08
CA GLU A 252 -13.55 -2.16 -0.32
C GLU A 252 -13.05 -3.14 0.75
N GLN A 253 -11.76 -3.09 1.10
CA GLN A 253 -11.18 -3.95 2.14
C GLN A 253 -11.67 -3.61 3.55
N LEU A 254 -11.85 -2.32 3.87
CA LEU A 254 -12.41 -1.88 5.14
C LEU A 254 -13.83 -2.43 5.32
N ILE A 255 -14.66 -2.37 4.27
CA ILE A 255 -16.01 -2.95 4.29
C ILE A 255 -15.94 -4.46 4.47
N ARG A 256 -15.09 -5.14 3.70
CA ARG A 256 -14.90 -6.60 3.78
C ARG A 256 -14.54 -7.05 5.20
N ILE A 257 -13.63 -6.34 5.87
CA ILE A 257 -13.16 -6.70 7.20
C ILE A 257 -14.18 -6.28 8.27
N MET A 258 -14.74 -5.08 8.22
CA MET A 258 -15.49 -4.52 9.36
C MET A 258 -17.01 -4.68 9.28
N ALA A 259 -17.60 -5.02 8.12
CA ALA A 259 -19.06 -5.08 7.97
C ALA A 259 -19.76 -6.10 8.89
N GLY A 260 -19.03 -7.08 9.42
CA GLY A 260 -19.54 -8.06 10.38
C GLY A 260 -19.49 -7.61 11.85
N ILE A 261 -19.00 -6.40 12.14
CA ILE A 261 -18.73 -5.92 13.50
C ILE A 261 -19.71 -4.79 13.86
N PRO A 262 -20.75 -5.05 14.68
CA PRO A 262 -21.79 -4.05 14.95
C PRO A 262 -21.29 -2.75 15.58
N SER A 263 -20.23 -2.82 16.41
CA SER A 263 -19.70 -1.66 17.13
C SER A 263 -19.06 -0.60 16.24
N VAL A 264 -18.66 -0.94 15.01
CA VAL A 264 -17.99 -0.02 14.06
C VAL A 264 -18.91 0.41 12.91
N ASN A 265 -20.18 0.00 12.92
CA ASN A 265 -21.15 0.34 11.88
C ASN A 265 -21.32 1.85 11.68
N SER A 266 -21.30 2.64 12.75
CA SER A 266 -21.41 4.11 12.66
C SER A 266 -20.26 4.75 11.88
N VAL A 267 -19.04 4.23 12.04
CA VAL A 267 -17.84 4.69 11.32
C VAL A 267 -17.90 4.25 9.86
N LEU A 268 -18.35 3.02 9.59
CA LEU A 268 -18.59 2.53 8.24
C LEU A 268 -19.66 3.35 7.52
N GLU A 269 -20.80 3.63 8.16
CA GLU A 269 -21.86 4.48 7.62
C GLU A 269 -21.31 5.86 7.24
N ALA A 270 -20.52 6.49 8.12
CA ALA A 270 -19.86 7.76 7.82
C ALA A 270 -18.94 7.69 6.59
N LEU A 271 -18.15 6.60 6.47
CA LEU A 271 -17.33 6.32 5.28
C LEU A 271 -18.18 6.11 4.02
N PHE A 272 -19.27 5.35 4.10
CA PHE A 272 -20.18 5.09 2.98
C PHE A 272 -20.83 6.39 2.50
N HIS A 273 -21.31 7.20 3.42
CA HIS A 273 -21.85 8.51 3.10
C HIS A 273 -20.82 9.32 2.33
N LYS A 274 -19.60 9.44 2.86
CA LYS A 274 -18.46 10.17 2.25
C LYS A 274 -18.05 9.64 0.87
N ALA A 275 -17.98 8.34 0.70
CA ALA A 275 -17.45 7.71 -0.50
C ALA A 275 -18.47 7.53 -1.64
N PHE A 276 -19.75 7.32 -1.35
CA PHE A 276 -20.74 6.96 -2.39
C PHE A 276 -21.77 8.04 -2.66
N LEU A 277 -22.19 8.77 -1.63
CA LEU A 277 -23.31 9.70 -1.75
C LEU A 277 -22.85 11.10 -2.20
N PHE A 278 -21.62 11.49 -1.87
CA PHE A 278 -21.12 12.84 -2.13
C PHE A 278 -20.35 13.08 -3.45
N PRO A 279 -19.64 12.12 -4.08
CA PRO A 279 -18.94 12.39 -5.33
C PRO A 279 -19.90 12.76 -6.47
N LYS A 280 -19.47 13.62 -7.39
CA LYS A 280 -20.23 13.94 -8.62
C LYS A 280 -20.47 12.68 -9.45
N ILE A 281 -21.55 12.64 -10.24
CA ILE A 281 -21.99 11.44 -10.98
C ILE A 281 -20.86 10.88 -11.87
N GLU A 282 -20.02 11.73 -12.47
CA GLU A 282 -18.90 11.32 -13.32
C GLU A 282 -17.77 10.60 -12.54
N GLN A 283 -17.69 10.81 -11.23
CA GLN A 283 -16.68 10.23 -10.33
C GLN A 283 -17.18 8.97 -9.61
N ARG A 284 -18.45 8.58 -9.81
CA ARG A 284 -19.07 7.42 -9.15
C ARG A 284 -18.72 6.09 -9.79
N THR A 285 -17.95 6.05 -10.88
CA THR A 285 -17.68 4.79 -11.60
C THR A 285 -17.00 3.74 -10.72
N GLU A 286 -15.99 4.12 -9.93
CA GLU A 286 -15.33 3.21 -8.98
C GLU A 286 -16.24 2.87 -7.78
N ALA A 287 -17.02 3.84 -7.30
CA ALA A 287 -18.01 3.64 -6.26
C ALA A 287 -19.10 2.61 -6.69
N ILE A 288 -19.62 2.72 -7.92
CA ILE A 288 -20.61 1.78 -8.46
C ILE A 288 -20.02 0.36 -8.58
N LYS A 289 -18.73 0.22 -8.95
CA LYS A 289 -18.07 -1.10 -8.99
C LYS A 289 -18.03 -1.76 -7.61
N ILE A 290 -17.73 -1.00 -6.56
CA ILE A 290 -17.70 -1.53 -5.20
C ILE A 290 -19.11 -1.93 -4.75
N ILE A 291 -20.14 -1.10 -5.03
CA ILE A 291 -21.53 -1.45 -4.69
C ILE A 291 -21.95 -2.77 -5.33
N LYS A 292 -21.60 -3.00 -6.61
CA LYS A 292 -21.87 -4.26 -7.30
C LYS A 292 -21.19 -5.45 -6.61
N LYS A 293 -19.91 -5.34 -6.30
CA LYS A 293 -19.16 -6.39 -5.57
C LYS A 293 -19.73 -6.65 -4.18
N VAL A 294 -20.10 -5.61 -3.42
CA VAL A 294 -20.71 -5.75 -2.09
C VAL A 294 -22.06 -6.47 -2.17
N GLY A 295 -22.84 -6.21 -3.23
CA GLY A 295 -24.06 -6.98 -3.52
C GLY A 295 -23.78 -8.46 -3.76
N GLU A 296 -22.69 -8.79 -4.47
CA GLU A 296 -22.25 -10.17 -4.71
C GLU A 296 -21.76 -10.86 -3.42
N PHE A 297 -21.03 -10.16 -2.55
CA PHE A 297 -20.60 -10.68 -1.23
C PHE A 297 -21.79 -11.11 -0.35
N LYS A 298 -22.90 -10.35 -0.37
CA LYS A 298 -24.12 -10.75 0.35
C LYS A 298 -24.83 -11.94 -0.29
N SER A 299 -24.82 -12.03 -1.62
CA SER A 299 -25.42 -13.16 -2.35
C SER A 299 -24.69 -14.48 -2.08
N SER A 300 -23.35 -14.44 -1.98
CA SER A 300 -22.54 -15.63 -1.68
C SER A 300 -22.58 -16.07 -0.20
N ALA A 301 -23.07 -15.24 0.72
CA ALA A 301 -23.25 -15.57 2.13
C ALA A 301 -24.65 -16.10 2.47
N LEU A 302 -25.56 -16.12 1.48
CA LEU A 302 -26.95 -16.59 1.58
C LEU A 302 -27.21 -17.91 0.84
N ASN A 303 -26.17 -18.51 0.24
CA ASN A 303 -26.15 -19.87 -0.32
C ASN A 303 -25.19 -20.75 0.47
#